data_AF-A0AB74LTF6-F1
#
_entry.id   AF-A0AB74LTF6-F1
#
_cell.length_a   1.000
_cell.length_b   1.000
_cell.length_c   1.000
_cell.angle_alpha   90.00
_cell.angle_beta   90.00
_cell.angle_gamma   90.00
#
_symmetry.space_group_name_H-M   'P 1'
#
loop_
_entity.id
_entity.type
_entity.pdbx_description
1 polymer ?
#
loop_
_entity_poly.entity_id
_entity_poly.type
_entity_poly.pdbx_seq_one_letter_code
_entity_poly.pdbx_strand_id
1 'polypeptide(L)' 'MEPQVWFEEWCRTERDSSAAILARMEKGEIRTYATDPRGELLDVSLQMMAAKRSSIEELDSIIAKIDAEKL' A
#
# COMPACT_ATOMS: atom_id res chain seq x y z
N MET A 1 2.86 -20.46 -14.26
CA MET A 1 3.66 -19.43 -13.59
C MET A 1 4.23 -20.04 -12.34
N GLU A 2 5.54 -19.93 -12.12
CA GLU A 2 6.17 -20.47 -10.91
C GLU A 2 5.82 -19.60 -9.68
N PRO A 3 5.73 -20.18 -8.46
CA PRO A 3 5.35 -19.44 -7.26
C PRO A 3 6.18 -18.18 -6.99
N GLN A 4 7.48 -18.22 -7.28
CA GLN A 4 8.39 -17.08 -7.06
C GLN A 4 8.10 -15.94 -8.05
N VAL A 5 7.82 -16.25 -9.31
CA VAL A 5 7.46 -15.26 -10.34
C VAL A 5 6.12 -14.60 -10.01
N TRP A 6 5.13 -15.39 -9.56
CA TRP A 6 3.85 -14.87 -9.12
C TRP A 6 3.98 -13.92 -7.91
N PHE A 7 4.77 -14.31 -6.91
CA PHE A 7 4.95 -13.51 -5.70
C PHE A 7 5.61 -12.16 -6.00
N GLU A 8 6.64 -12.14 -6.83
CA GLU A 8 7.28 -10.90 -7.25
C GLU A 8 6.31 -9.97 -8.00
N GLU A 9 5.54 -10.51 -8.96
CA GLU A 9 4.56 -9.74 -9.71
C GLU A 9 3.48 -9.15 -8.79
N TRP A 10 3.04 -9.94 -7.80
CA TRP A 10 2.12 -9.47 -6.77
C TRP A 10 2.72 -8.32 -5.95
N CYS A 11 3.96 -8.45 -5.46
CA CYS A 11 4.61 -7.39 -4.69
C CYS A 11 4.70 -6.07 -5.47
N ARG A 12 5.10 -6.13 -6.75
CA ARG A 12 5.20 -4.93 -7.61
C ARG A 12 3.83 -4.31 -7.86
N THR A 13 2.82 -5.14 -8.15
CA THR A 13 1.45 -4.69 -8.40
C THR A 13 0.84 -4.02 -7.17
N GLU A 14 0.99 -4.61 -5.98
CA GLU A 14 0.48 -4.04 -4.73
C GLU A 14 1.19 -2.74 -4.36
N ARG A 15 2.49 -2.65 -4.62
CA ARG A 15 3.28 -1.45 -4.39
C ARG A 15 2.78 -0.30 -5.25
N ASP A 16 2.59 -0.54 -6.55
CA ASP A 16 2.11 0.47 -7.48
C ASP A 16 0.65 0.87 -7.20
N SER A 17 -0.21 -0.09 -6.85
CA SER A 17 -1.58 0.15 -6.41
C SER A 17 -1.63 1.04 -5.17
N SER A 18 -0.81 0.72 -4.15
CA SER A 18 -0.71 1.49 -2.91
C SER A 18 -0.21 2.91 -3.16
N ALA A 19 0.82 3.07 -4.01
CA ALA A 19 1.36 4.38 -4.38
C ALA A 19 0.34 5.23 -5.14
N ALA A 20 -0.40 4.64 -6.09
CA ALA A 20 -1.45 5.34 -6.83
C ALA A 20 -2.57 5.82 -5.91
N ILE A 21 -3.02 4.99 -4.96
CA ILE A 21 -4.04 5.38 -3.99
C ILE A 21 -3.53 6.49 -3.08
N LEU A 22 -2.31 6.37 -2.55
CA LEU A 22 -1.70 7.39 -1.69
C LEU A 22 -1.64 8.75 -2.39
N ALA A 23 -1.18 8.80 -3.64
CA ALA A 23 -1.09 10.04 -4.41
C ALA A 23 -2.46 10.73 -4.58
N ARG A 24 -3.53 9.95 -4.75
CA ARG A 24 -4.90 10.49 -4.83
C ARG A 24 -5.42 10.98 -3.48
N MET A 25 -5.06 10.30 -2.39
CA MET A 25 -5.37 10.75 -1.02
C MET A 25 -4.64 12.07 -0.69
N GLU A 26 -3.37 12.19 -1.06
CA GLU A 26 -2.58 13.43 -0.85
C GLU A 26 -3.16 14.64 -1.58
N LYS A 27 -3.79 14.42 -2.75
CA LYS A 27 -4.54 15.45 -3.49
C LYS A 27 -5.94 15.73 -2.94
N GLY A 28 -6.39 14.96 -1.95
CA GLY A 28 -7.74 15.05 -1.39
C GLY A 28 -8.84 14.47 -2.30
N GLU A 29 -8.48 13.71 -3.34
CA GLU A 29 -9.43 13.05 -4.25
C GLU A 29 -10.10 11.82 -3.60
N ILE A 30 -9.43 11.24 -2.60
CA ILE A 30 -9.92 10.09 -1.83
C ILE A 30 -9.85 10.45 -0.35
N ARG A 31 -10.96 10.21 0.36
CA ARG A 31 -11.03 10.24 1.83
C ARG A 31 -11.48 8.89 2.35
N THR A 32 -11.02 8.53 3.53
CA THR A 32 -11.35 7.26 4.16
C THR A 32 -11.98 7.53 5.52
N TYR A 33 -13.10 6.87 5.79
CA TYR A 33 -13.82 6.99 7.05
C TYR A 33 -13.89 5.61 7.72
N ALA A 34 -13.87 5.61 9.05
CA ALA A 34 -14.15 4.45 9.87
C ALA A 34 -15.35 4.75 10.78
N THR A 35 -16.18 3.74 11.03
CA THR A 35 -17.25 3.85 12.02
C THR A 35 -16.69 3.56 13.40
N ASP A 36 -16.91 4.46 14.36
CA ASP A 36 -16.55 4.24 15.75
C ASP A 36 -17.53 3.25 16.44
N PRO A 37 -17.24 2.76 17.66
CA PRO A 37 -18.14 1.86 18.38
C PRO A 37 -19.52 2.43 18.72
N ARG A 38 -19.73 3.74 18.56
CA ARG A 38 -21.00 4.45 18.81
C ARG A 38 -21.79 4.68 17.51
N GLY A 39 -21.21 4.39 16.35
CA GLY A 39 -21.83 4.54 15.03
C GLY A 39 -21.43 5.81 14.28
N GLU A 40 -20.52 6.63 14.83
CA GLU A 40 -20.10 7.89 14.20
C GLU A 40 -19.02 7.67 13.15
N LEU A 41 -19.06 8.44 12.06
CA LEU A 41 -18.04 8.41 11.03
C LEU A 41 -16.85 9.30 11.43
N LEU A 42 -15.68 8.69 11.57
CA LEU A 42 -14.41 9.36 11.83
C LEU A 42 -13.59 9.42 10.54
N ASP A 43 -13.10 10.62 10.18
CA ASP A 43 -12.12 10.78 9.10
C ASP A 43 -10.79 10.19 9.54
N VAL A 44 -10.38 9.10 8.87
CA VAL A 44 -9.14 8.37 9.14
C VAL A 44 -8.16 8.48 7.95
N SER A 45 -8.36 9.46 7.07
CA SER A 45 -7.55 9.62 5.85
C SER A 45 -6.06 9.74 6.17
N LEU A 46 -5.68 10.50 7.20
CA LEU A 46 -4.27 10.66 7.60
C LEU A 46 -3.65 9.34 8.11
N GLN A 47 -4.40 8.58 8.89
CA GLN A 47 -3.95 7.27 9.39
C GLN A 47 -3.79 6.28 8.24
N MET A 48 -4.75 6.27 7.31
CA MET A 48 -4.70 5.40 6.14
C MET A 48 -3.56 5.79 5.17
N MET A 49 -3.27 7.09 5.02
CA MET A 49 -2.09 7.56 4.28
C MET A 49 -0.79 7.06 4.92
N ALA A 50 -0.66 7.15 6.25
CA ALA A 50 0.50 6.65 6.96
C ALA A 50 0.67 5.14 6.79
N ALA A 51 -0.42 4.37 6.90
CA ALA A 51 -0.40 2.93 6.66
C ALA A 51 0.06 2.58 5.24
N LYS A 52 -0.45 3.28 4.22
CA LYS A 52 -0.04 3.06 2.82
C LYS A 52 1.45 3.36 2.59
N ARG A 53 1.98 4.44 3.18
CA ARG A 53 3.42 4.73 3.11
C ARG A 53 4.25 3.60 3.71
N SER A 54 3.86 3.13 4.90
CA SER A 54 4.53 2.01 5.55
C SER A 54 4.50 0.73 4.71
N SER A 55 3.37 0.40 4.07
CA SER A 55 3.26 -0.78 3.20
C SER A 55 4.12 -0.64 1.94
N ILE A 56 4.22 0.56 1.36
CA ILE A 56 5.10 0.81 0.20
C ILE A 56 6.56 0.59 0.59
N GLU A 57 7.01 1.12 1.73
CA GLU A 57 8.39 0.94 2.22
C GLU A 57 8.72 -0.55 2.46
N GLU A 58 7.78 -1.31 3.02
CA GLU A 58 7.94 -2.76 3.21
C GLU A 58 8.05 -3.49 1.86
N LEU A 59 7.17 -3.18 0.92
CA LEU A 59 7.19 -3.78 -0.42
C LEU A 59 8.46 -3.42 -1.20
N ASP A 60 8.92 -2.17 -1.13
CA ASP A 60 10.18 -1.72 -1.75
C ASP A 60 11.37 -2.53 -1.18
N SER A 61 11.38 -2.80 0.14
CA SER A 61 12.40 -3.65 0.78
C SER A 61 12.34 -5.12 0.33
N ILE A 62 11.14 -5.68 0.18
CA ILE A 62 10.95 -7.06 -0.30
C ILE A 62 11.40 -7.18 -1.77
N ILE A 63 11.00 -6.24 -2.62
CA ILE A 63 11.37 -6.22 -4.04
C ILE A 63 12.89 -6.13 -4.17
N ALA A 64 13.56 -5.28 -3.38
CA ALA A 64 15.02 -5.17 -3.39
C ALA A 64 15.72 -6.50 -3.05
N LYS A 65 15.16 -7.30 -2.13
CA LYS A 65 15.70 -8.64 -1.80
C LYS A 65 15.52 -9.62 -2.96
N ILE A 66 14.34 -9.62 -3.58
CA ILE A 66 14.06 -10.45 -4.77
C ILE A 66 15.03 -10.11 -5.90
N ASP A 67 15.24 -8.82 -6.16
CA ASP A 67 16.16 -8.36 -7.21
C ASP A 67 17.62 -8.75 -6.90
N ALA A 68 18.02 -8.72 -5.63
CA ALA A 68 19.36 -9.13 -5.20
C ALA A 68 19.60 -10.65 -5.34
N GLU A 69 18.58 -11.49 -5.14
CA GLU A 69 18.69 -12.95 -5.31
C GLU A 69 18.77 -13.39 -6.78
N LYS A 70 18.42 -12.50 -7.72
CA LYS A 70 18.50 -12.74 -9.17
C LYS A 70 19.83 -12.32 -9.80
N LEU A 71 20.66 -11.57 -9.07
CA LEU A 71 22.01 -11.17 -9.47
C LEU A 71 23.02 -12.30 -9.21
#